data_AF-A0A1E9HLC2-F1
#
_entry.id   AF-A0A1E9HLC2-F1
#
_cell.length_a   1.000
_cell.length_b   1.000
_cell.length_c   1.000
_cell.angle_alpha   90.00
_cell.angle_beta   90.00
_cell.angle_gamma   90.00
#
_symmetry.space_group_name_H-M   'P 1'
#
loop_
_entity.id
_entity.type
_entity.pdbx_description
1 polymer ?
#
loop_
_entity_poly.entity_id
_entity_poly.type
_entity_poly.pdbx_seq_one_letter_code
_entity_poly.pdbx_strand_id
1 'polypeptide(L)'
;MSQTPEELFARRLRDQRRAAGMTQAGLARLLSRLQGSELNTTAITKMESGDRAIRLNEAVYIAHILDLPLEPMVAPEDQATLRRIELEREIEQYELRLRQLQDEYMQSYQAAIDAQEALAQLDTEGAE
;
A
#
# COMPACT_ATOMS: atom_id res chain seq x y z
N MET A 1 -14.57 -16.81 16.79
CA MET A 1 -15.33 -16.18 15.69
C MET A 1 -14.44 -15.11 15.10
N SER A 2 -14.32 -15.03 13.76
CA SER A 2 -13.59 -13.95 13.09
C SER A 2 -14.32 -12.62 13.29
N GLN A 3 -13.59 -11.55 13.58
CA GLN A 3 -14.15 -10.22 13.75
C GLN A 3 -14.86 -9.75 12.48
N THR A 4 -16.06 -9.19 12.60
CA THR A 4 -16.81 -8.65 11.46
C THR A 4 -16.12 -7.37 10.93
N PRO A 5 -16.33 -7.00 9.66
CA PRO A 5 -15.82 -5.73 9.12
C PRO A 5 -16.25 -4.50 9.92
N GLU A 6 -17.46 -4.53 10.49
CA GLU A 6 -18.00 -3.44 11.31
C GLU A 6 -17.28 -3.33 12.66
N GLU A 7 -17.01 -4.46 13.32
CA GLU A 7 -16.20 -4.50 14.55
C GLU A 7 -14.75 -4.08 14.29
N LEU A 8 -14.17 -4.45 13.14
CA LEU A 8 -12.83 -4.01 12.73
C LEU A 8 -12.79 -2.51 12.52
N PHE A 9 -13.79 -1.97 11.82
CA PHE A 9 -13.93 -0.54 11.58
C PHE A 9 -14.09 0.24 12.88
N ALA A 10 -14.97 -0.19 13.78
CA ALA A 10 -15.19 0.46 15.07
C ALA A 10 -13.89 0.57 15.90
N ARG A 11 -13.11 -0.53 15.95
CA ARG A 11 -11.81 -0.56 16.62
C ARG A 11 -10.83 0.42 15.94
N ARG A 12 -10.64 0.29 14.63
CA ARG A 12 -9.66 1.11 13.89
C ARG A 12 -10.04 2.59 13.86
N LEU A 13 -11.31 2.93 13.81
CA LEU A 13 -11.81 4.30 13.95
C LEU A 13 -11.28 4.93 15.24
N ARG A 14 -11.44 4.23 16.38
CA ARG A 14 -10.99 4.70 17.68
C ARG A 14 -9.47 4.89 17.71
N ASP A 15 -8.73 3.94 17.18
CA ASP A 15 -7.26 3.96 17.19
C ASP A 15 -6.72 5.10 16.29
N GLN A 16 -7.22 5.20 15.06
CA GLN A 16 -6.79 6.22 14.10
C GLN A 16 -7.19 7.63 14.53
N ARG A 17 -8.39 7.81 15.08
CA ARG A 17 -8.81 9.10 15.65
C ARG A 17 -7.86 9.55 16.75
N ARG A 18 -7.46 8.65 17.65
CA ARG A 18 -6.51 8.94 18.73
C ARG A 18 -5.12 9.26 18.19
N ALA A 19 -4.64 8.50 17.20
CA ALA A 19 -3.36 8.75 16.54
C ALA A 19 -3.33 10.14 15.87
N ALA A 20 -4.44 10.58 15.30
CA ALA A 20 -4.61 11.92 14.72
C ALA A 20 -4.80 13.04 15.76
N GLY A 21 -4.73 12.75 17.08
CA GLY A 21 -4.97 13.74 18.14
C GLY A 21 -6.39 14.30 18.18
N MET A 22 -7.34 13.65 17.51
CA MET A 22 -8.69 14.15 17.34
C MET A 22 -9.60 13.72 18.50
N THR A 23 -10.41 14.64 19.03
CA THR A 23 -11.42 14.32 20.05
C THR A 23 -12.68 13.73 19.40
N GLN A 24 -13.47 12.95 20.15
CA GLN A 24 -14.77 12.44 19.65
C GLN A 24 -15.70 13.59 19.22
N ALA A 25 -15.72 14.70 19.98
CA ALA A 25 -16.47 15.90 19.63
C ALA A 25 -15.92 16.60 18.37
N GLY A 26 -14.60 16.55 18.15
CA GLY A 26 -13.96 17.02 16.93
C GLY A 26 -14.45 16.23 15.71
N LEU A 27 -14.39 14.90 15.79
CA LEU A 27 -14.85 14.03 14.73
C LEU A 27 -16.36 14.21 14.45
N ALA A 28 -17.18 14.27 15.50
CA ALA A 28 -18.62 14.50 15.37
C ALA A 28 -18.94 15.79 14.60
N ARG A 29 -18.23 16.88 14.89
CA ARG A 29 -18.39 18.16 14.18
C ARG A 29 -17.99 18.07 12.71
N LEU A 30 -16.88 17.43 12.39
CA LEU A 30 -16.42 17.28 11.01
C LEU A 30 -17.37 16.38 10.20
N LEU A 31 -17.78 15.26 10.79
CA LEU A 31 -18.71 14.33 10.15
C LEU A 31 -20.07 14.97 9.91
N SER A 32 -20.59 15.73 10.88
CA SER A 32 -21.86 16.47 10.73
C SER A 32 -21.82 17.44 9.53
N ARG A 33 -20.68 18.10 9.30
CA ARG A 33 -20.51 19.02 8.18
C ARG A 33 -20.53 18.31 6.83
N LEU A 34 -19.88 17.15 6.71
CA LEU A 34 -19.85 16.37 5.46
C LEU A 34 -21.19 15.70 5.16
N GLN A 35 -21.86 15.22 6.20
CA GLN A 35 -23.10 14.45 6.07
C GLN A 35 -24.34 15.33 5.92
N GLY A 36 -24.24 16.62 6.29
CA GLY A 36 -25.36 17.57 6.27
C GLY A 36 -26.39 17.35 7.38
N SER A 37 -26.08 16.53 8.38
CA SER A 37 -26.95 16.21 9.52
C SER A 37 -26.18 16.29 10.83
N GLU A 38 -26.81 16.79 11.89
CA GLU A 38 -26.18 16.85 13.21
C GLU A 38 -25.91 15.46 13.78
N LEU A 39 -24.65 15.22 14.13
CA LEU A 39 -24.17 14.01 14.78
C LEU A 39 -23.53 14.41 16.11
N ASN A 40 -24.04 13.85 17.21
CA ASN A 40 -23.56 14.18 18.54
C ASN A 40 -22.36 13.32 18.94
N THR A 41 -21.61 13.77 19.96
CA THR A 41 -20.45 13.03 20.48
C THR A 41 -20.80 11.62 20.92
N THR A 42 -22.00 11.40 21.49
CA THR A 42 -22.48 10.08 21.91
C THR A 42 -22.62 9.11 20.75
N ALA A 43 -22.99 9.56 19.55
CA ALA A 43 -23.04 8.73 18.37
C ALA A 43 -21.64 8.22 18.00
N ILE A 44 -20.61 9.07 18.04
CA ILE A 44 -19.22 8.65 17.85
C ILE A 44 -18.81 7.63 18.93
N THR A 45 -19.15 7.89 20.20
CA THR A 45 -18.85 6.94 21.28
C THR A 45 -19.45 5.56 21.02
N LYS A 46 -20.72 5.49 20.58
CA LYS A 46 -21.42 4.24 20.26
C LYS A 46 -20.89 3.56 18.99
N MET A 47 -20.45 4.34 18.00
CA MET A 47 -19.76 3.80 16.82
C MET A 47 -18.43 3.13 17.23
N GLU A 48 -17.64 3.79 18.09
CA GLU A 48 -16.36 3.25 18.55
C GLU A 48 -16.48 2.04 19.49
N SER A 49 -17.59 1.90 20.20
CA SER A 49 -17.87 0.72 21.03
C SER A 49 -18.54 -0.43 20.28
N GLY A 50 -19.05 -0.18 19.07
CA GLY A 50 -19.84 -1.15 18.30
C GLY A 50 -21.32 -1.21 18.73
N ASP A 51 -21.78 -0.36 19.66
CA ASP A 51 -23.17 -0.32 20.12
C ASP A 51 -24.12 0.35 19.11
N ARG A 52 -23.57 0.98 18.06
CA ARG A 52 -24.33 1.58 16.95
C ARG A 52 -23.70 1.17 15.63
N ALA A 53 -24.55 0.67 14.73
CA ALA A 53 -24.14 0.36 13.37
C ALA A 53 -23.63 1.61 12.61
N ILE A 54 -22.61 1.42 11.79
CA ILE A 54 -21.97 2.48 10.99
C ILE A 54 -22.45 2.31 9.55
N ARG A 55 -23.13 3.34 9.04
CA ARG A 55 -23.59 3.31 7.64
C ARG A 55 -22.39 3.47 6.71
N LEU A 56 -22.46 2.89 5.50
CA LEU A 56 -21.38 2.97 4.52
C LEU A 56 -20.96 4.43 4.23
N ASN A 57 -21.93 5.34 4.06
CA ASN A 57 -21.61 6.76 3.85
C ASN A 57 -20.85 7.36 5.04
N GLU A 58 -21.20 7.00 6.28
CA GLU A 58 -20.47 7.45 7.47
C GLU A 58 -19.04 6.91 7.46
N ALA A 59 -18.86 5.64 7.12
CA ALA A 59 -17.55 5.03 7.04
C ALA A 59 -16.65 5.71 6.00
N VAL A 60 -17.19 6.02 4.81
CA VAL A 60 -16.46 6.74 3.74
C VAL A 60 -16.09 8.16 4.18
N TYR A 61 -17.01 8.90 4.80
CA TYR A 61 -16.71 10.25 5.29
C TYR A 61 -15.69 10.26 6.44
N ILE A 62 -15.77 9.27 7.33
CA ILE A 62 -14.79 9.10 8.42
C ILE A 62 -13.41 8.79 7.85
N ALA A 63 -13.30 7.89 6.88
CA ALA A 63 -12.05 7.58 6.21
C ALA A 63 -11.45 8.83 5.54
N HIS A 64 -12.28 9.63 4.87
CA HIS A 64 -11.89 10.91 4.29
C HIS A 64 -11.40 11.92 5.35
N ILE A 65 -12.10 12.06 6.50
CA ILE A 65 -11.70 12.96 7.59
C ILE A 65 -10.35 12.56 8.20
N LEU A 66 -10.09 11.26 8.29
CA LEU A 66 -8.86 10.71 8.85
C LEU A 66 -7.72 10.64 7.83
N ASP A 67 -7.96 11.03 6.58
CA ASP A 67 -7.02 10.92 5.45
C ASP A 67 -6.48 9.49 5.26
N LEU A 68 -7.40 8.52 5.33
CA LEU A 68 -7.10 7.09 5.16
C LEU A 68 -7.99 6.45 4.11
N PRO A 69 -7.50 5.46 3.34
CA PRO A 69 -8.37 4.64 2.51
C PRO A 69 -9.35 3.83 3.37
N LEU A 70 -10.57 3.56 2.87
CA LEU A 70 -11.59 2.80 3.60
C LEU A 70 -11.20 1.32 3.78
N GLU A 71 -10.57 0.73 2.77
CA GLU A 71 -10.15 -0.68 2.74
C GLU A 71 -9.36 -1.13 3.99
N PRO A 72 -8.27 -0.45 4.40
CA PRO A 72 -7.55 -0.77 5.63
C PRO A 72 -8.34 -0.47 6.92
N MET A 73 -9.54 0.10 6.87
CA MET A 73 -10.41 0.22 8.04
C MET A 73 -11.35 -0.99 8.22
N VAL A 74 -11.66 -1.71 7.14
CA VAL A 74 -12.67 -2.80 7.14
C VAL A 74 -12.08 -4.18 6.85
N ALA A 75 -10.94 -4.25 6.15
CA ALA A 75 -10.30 -5.51 5.81
C ALA A 75 -9.60 -6.09 7.04
N PRO A 76 -9.79 -7.37 7.39
CA PRO A 76 -8.93 -8.02 8.38
C PRO A 76 -7.47 -7.77 8.03
N GLU A 77 -6.61 -7.56 9.03
CA GLU A 77 -5.17 -7.70 8.82
C GLU A 77 -4.89 -9.17 8.51
N ASP A 78 -5.19 -9.57 7.28
CA ASP A 78 -4.70 -10.83 6.77
C ASP A 78 -3.22 -10.59 6.49
N GLN A 79 -2.40 -10.94 7.47
CA GLN A 79 -0.95 -10.94 7.32
C GLN A 79 -0.55 -11.73 6.08
N ALA A 80 -1.32 -12.74 5.65
CA ALA A 80 -1.06 -13.44 4.41
C ALA A 80 -1.29 -12.55 3.18
N THR A 81 -2.31 -11.69 3.17
CA THR A 81 -2.56 -10.72 2.09
C THR A 81 -1.46 -9.65 2.04
N LEU A 82 -1.09 -9.06 3.19
CA LEU A 82 0.02 -8.10 3.23
C LEU A 82 1.33 -8.76 2.80
N ARG A 83 1.61 -9.96 3.31
CA ARG A 83 2.77 -10.75 2.91
C ARG A 83 2.75 -11.11 1.44
N ARG A 84 1.57 -11.39 0.85
CA ARG A 84 1.43 -11.66 -0.57
C ARG A 84 1.79 -10.43 -1.40
N ILE A 85 1.29 -9.26 -1.04
CA ILE A 85 1.62 -7.99 -1.72
C ILE A 85 3.13 -7.69 -1.63
N GLU A 86 3.75 -7.95 -0.47
CA GLU A 86 5.21 -7.83 -0.30
C GLU A 86 5.97 -8.77 -1.23
N LEU A 87 5.59 -10.05 -1.25
CA LEU A 87 6.22 -11.07 -2.09
C LEU A 87 6.04 -10.78 -3.59
N GLU A 88 4.87 -10.31 -4.00
CA GLU A 88 4.60 -9.88 -5.38
C GLU A 88 5.55 -8.76 -5.81
N ARG A 89 5.82 -7.79 -4.93
CA ARG A 89 6.80 -6.72 -5.19
C ARG A 89 8.24 -7.22 -5.22
N GLU A 90 8.61 -8.14 -4.33
CA GLU A 90 9.94 -8.76 -4.33
C GLU A 90 10.20 -9.50 -5.66
N ILE A 91 9.21 -10.26 -6.15
CA ILE A 91 9.30 -10.96 -7.45
C ILE A 91 9.54 -9.95 -8.59
N GLU A 92 8.75 -8.88 -8.66
CA GLU A 92 8.90 -7.85 -9.69
C GLU A 92 10.30 -7.22 -9.67
N GLN A 93 10.85 -6.95 -8.48
CA GLN A 93 12.20 -6.42 -8.32
C GLN A 93 13.27 -7.39 -8.81
N TYR A 94 13.14 -8.68 -8.50
CA TYR A 94 14.07 -9.70 -8.97
C TYR A 94 14.02 -9.90 -10.48
N GLU A 95 12.83 -9.85 -11.07
CA GLU A 95 12.67 -9.93 -12.54
C GLU A 95 13.34 -8.75 -13.25
N LEU A 96 13.16 -7.53 -12.74
CA LEU A 96 13.83 -6.35 -13.28
C LEU A 96 15.35 -6.48 -13.18
N ARG A 97 15.86 -6.95 -12.04
CA ARG A 97 17.29 -7.16 -11.83
C ARG A 97 17.85 -8.25 -12.74
N LEU A 98 17.10 -9.32 -12.96
CA LEU A 98 17.49 -10.40 -13.87
C LEU A 98 17.62 -9.87 -15.30
N ARG A 99 16.66 -9.08 -15.77
CA ARG A 99 16.73 -8.45 -17.10
C ARG A 99 17.96 -7.56 -17.24
N GLN A 100 18.24 -6.72 -16.25
CA GLN A 100 19.44 -5.86 -16.27
C GLN A 100 20.74 -6.66 -16.38
N LEU A 101 20.87 -7.74 -15.61
CA LEU A 101 22.05 -8.60 -15.67
C LEU A 101 22.15 -9.33 -17.02
N GLN A 102 21.03 -9.73 -17.61
CA GLN A 102 21.01 -10.33 -18.94
C GLN A 102 21.46 -9.35 -20.02
N ASP A 103 20.99 -8.10 -19.95
CA ASP A 103 21.40 -7.06 -20.89
C ASP A 103 22.90 -6.75 -20.76
N GLU A 104 23.41 -6.66 -19.53
CA GLU A 104 24.84 -6.47 -19.25
C GLU A 104 25.70 -7.65 -19.74
N TYR A 105 25.23 -8.87 -19.52
CA TYR A 105 25.90 -10.08 -20.01
C TYR A 105 25.98 -10.08 -21.54
N MET A 106 24.89 -9.77 -22.23
CA MET A 106 24.84 -9.71 -23.69
C MET A 106 25.78 -8.64 -24.25
N GLN A 107 25.83 -7.46 -23.63
CA GLN A 107 26.75 -6.39 -24.02
C GLN A 107 28.22 -6.81 -23.82
N SER A 108 28.51 -7.40 -22.66
CA SER A 108 29.88 -7.87 -22.33
C SER A 108 30.33 -8.99 -23.26
N TYR A 109 29.42 -9.89 -23.62
CA TYR A 109 29.70 -10.98 -24.56
C TYR A 109 29.99 -10.46 -25.96
N GLN A 110 29.19 -9.51 -26.46
CA GLN A 110 29.43 -8.89 -27.76
C GLN A 110 30.77 -8.14 -27.78
N ALA A 111 31.07 -7.36 -26.74
CA ALA A 111 32.34 -6.66 -26.64
C ALA A 111 33.55 -7.63 -26.64
N ALA A 112 33.40 -8.82 -26.05
CA ALA A 112 34.45 -9.84 -26.07
C ALA A 112 34.65 -10.42 -27.48
N ILE A 113 33.57 -10.65 -28.24
CA ILE A 113 33.65 -11.06 -29.66
C ILE A 113 34.35 -9.98 -30.47
N ASP A 114 33.90 -8.73 -30.37
CA ASP A 114 34.46 -7.61 -31.13
C ASP A 114 35.96 -7.42 -30.83
N ALA A 115 36.37 -7.58 -29.56
CA ALA A 115 37.77 -7.53 -29.15
C ALA A 115 38.60 -8.69 -29.71
N GLN A 116 38.03 -9.91 -29.79
CA GLN A 116 38.70 -11.06 -30.41
C GLN A 116 38.90 -10.86 -31.91
N GLU A 117 37.89 -10.34 -32.61
CA GLU A 117 37.99 -10.03 -34.04
C GLU A 117 39.05 -8.96 -34.32
N ALA A 118 39.10 -7.90 -33.50
CA ALA A 118 40.11 -6.86 -33.61
C ALA A 118 41.53 -7.40 -33.38
N LEU A 119 41.72 -8.29 -32.40
CA LEU A 119 43.00 -8.97 -32.18
C LEU A 119 43.42 -9.79 -33.41
N ALA A 120 42.50 -10.58 -33.97
CA ALA A 120 42.79 -11.40 -35.15
C ALA A 120 43.19 -10.56 -36.39
N GLN A 121 42.59 -9.37 -36.57
CA GLN A 121 42.94 -8.47 -37.66
C GLN A 121 44.37 -7.91 -37.51
N LEU A 122 44.74 -7.47 -36.31
CA LEU A 122 46.10 -6.98 -36.02
C LEU A 122 47.17 -8.06 -36.25
N ASP A 123 46.87 -9.31 -35.90
CA ASP A 123 47.78 -10.44 -36.13
C ASP A 123 47.99 -10.72 -37.62
N THR A 124 47.00 -10.44 -38.47
CA THR A 124 47.11 -10.61 -39.92
C THR A 124 47.80 -9.45 -40.63
N GLU A 125 47.60 -8.20 -40.19
CA GLU A 125 48.24 -7.02 -40.78
C GLU A 125 49.71 -6.88 -40.38
N GLY A 126 50.12 -7.39 -39.21
CA GLY A 126 51.52 -7.40 -38.77
C GLY A 126 52.40 -8.49 -39.42
N ALA A 127 51.83 -9.35 -40.26
CA ALA A 127 52.51 -10.46 -40.92
C ALA A 127 52.90 -10.19 -42.39
N GLU A 128 52.52 -9.03 -42.95
CA GLU A 128 52.97 -8.51 -44.26
C GLU A 128 54.15 -7.53 -44.11
#